data_AF-A0A1Q8BMT4-F1
#
_entry.id   AF-A0A1Q8BMT4-F1
#
_cell.length_a   1.000
_cell.length_b   1.000
_cell.length_c   1.000
_cell.angle_alpha   90.00
_cell.angle_beta   90.00
_cell.angle_gamma   90.00
#
_symmetry.space_group_name_H-M   'P 1'
#
loop_
_entity.id
_entity.type
_entity.pdbx_description
1 polymer ?
#
loop_
_entity_poly.entity_id
_entity_poly.type
_entity_poly.pdbx_seq_one_letter_code
_entity_poly.pdbx_strand_id
1 'polypeptide(L)'
;MQIPGSGIRVKAGVLEDTLLAAPTLRTALARYALMQGLQVAQIAACNRLHEIEQRLARWLLMCQDRVDSQLLPLTHDFMAQMLGTGRPTVTLAAGILQRAGLIENLRGSVKILNRKSLEGAACECYGVIQHFNGGLGLK
;
A
#
# COMPACT_ATOMS: atom_id res chain seq x y z
N MET A 1 12.38 1.87 9.04
CA MET A 1 11.42 0.83 8.63
C MET A 1 10.18 1.00 9.51
N GLN A 2 8.99 1.16 8.92
CA GLN A 2 7.76 1.52 9.67
C GLN A 2 7.05 0.29 10.26
N ILE A 3 7.19 -0.86 9.60
CA ILE A 3 6.70 -2.16 10.06
C ILE A 3 7.92 -3.07 10.21
N PRO A 4 8.22 -3.62 11.41
CA PRO A 4 9.38 -4.48 11.62
C PRO A 4 9.40 -5.67 10.66
N GLY A 5 10.59 -6.05 10.17
CA GLY A 5 10.77 -7.17 9.26
C GLY A 5 12.23 -7.45 8.94
N SER A 6 12.47 -8.48 8.12
CA SER A 6 13.80 -8.86 7.63
C SER A 6 13.97 -8.46 6.17
N GLY A 7 15.21 -8.24 5.73
CA GLY A 7 15.50 -7.89 4.35
C GLY A 7 16.93 -8.26 3.96
N ILE A 8 17.15 -8.39 2.65
CA ILE A 8 18.47 -8.65 2.05
C ILE A 8 18.96 -7.35 1.43
N ARG A 9 20.27 -7.09 1.55
CA ARG A 9 20.93 -5.94 0.96
C ARG A 9 21.99 -6.41 -0.03
N VAL A 10 22.01 -5.79 -1.20
CA VAL A 10 23.02 -5.98 -2.23
C VAL A 10 23.66 -4.62 -2.55
N LYS A 11 24.95 -4.62 -2.92
CA LYS A 11 25.59 -3.40 -3.45
C LYS A 11 25.04 -3.14 -4.85
N ALA A 12 24.74 -1.88 -5.18
CA ALA A 12 24.18 -1.50 -6.48
C ALA A 12 25.04 -2.00 -7.66
N GLY A 13 26.35 -1.72 -7.65
CA GLY A 13 27.25 -2.20 -8.71
C GLY A 13 27.30 -3.72 -8.87
N VAL A 14 27.24 -4.48 -7.76
CA VAL A 14 27.18 -5.95 -7.82
C VAL A 14 25.89 -6.42 -8.49
N LEU A 15 24.76 -5.76 -8.20
CA LEU A 15 23.50 -6.06 -8.87
C LEU A 15 23.59 -5.72 -10.36
N GLU A 16 24.09 -4.53 -10.70
CA GLU A 16 24.26 -4.08 -12.10
C GLU A 16 25.08 -5.08 -12.92
N ASP A 17 26.24 -5.51 -12.42
CA ASP A 17 27.10 -6.51 -13.06
C ASP A 17 26.38 -7.86 -13.22
N THR A 18 25.67 -8.30 -12.18
CA THR A 18 24.91 -9.56 -12.20
C THR A 18 23.79 -9.53 -13.26
N LEU A 19 23.13 -8.39 -13.44
CA LEU A 19 22.04 -8.23 -14.41
C LEU A 19 22.51 -8.33 -15.86
N LEU A 20 23.80 -8.13 -16.14
CA LEU A 20 24.37 -8.37 -17.48
C LEU A 20 24.33 -9.87 -17.85
N ALA A 21 24.57 -10.74 -16.87
CA ALA A 21 24.58 -12.19 -17.05
C ALA A 21 23.22 -12.87 -16.77
N ALA A 22 22.25 -12.15 -16.20
CA ALA A 22 20.94 -12.68 -15.79
C ALA A 22 19.77 -11.99 -16.52
N PRO A 23 19.52 -12.29 -17.81
CA PRO A 23 18.51 -11.58 -18.62
C PRO A 23 17.07 -11.76 -18.11
N THR A 24 16.76 -12.89 -17.48
CA THR A 24 15.44 -13.14 -16.85
C THR A 24 15.23 -12.23 -15.65
N LEU A 25 16.22 -12.12 -14.76
CA LEU A 25 16.18 -11.22 -13.60
C LEU A 25 16.11 -9.75 -14.03
N ARG A 26 16.89 -9.35 -15.04
CA ARG A 26 16.84 -8.00 -15.62
C ARG A 26 15.46 -7.66 -16.14
N THR A 27 14.82 -8.58 -16.86
CA THR A 27 13.46 -8.40 -17.38
C THR A 27 12.45 -8.30 -16.24
N ALA A 28 12.57 -9.14 -15.21
CA ALA A 28 11.69 -9.10 -14.04
C ALA A 28 11.80 -7.77 -13.28
N LEU A 29 13.02 -7.27 -13.04
CA LEU A 29 13.24 -5.97 -12.38
C LEU A 29 12.76 -4.78 -13.23
N ALA A 30 12.97 -4.83 -14.55
CA ALA A 30 12.47 -3.78 -15.46
C ALA A 30 10.93 -3.73 -15.46
N ARG A 31 10.27 -4.90 -15.51
CA ARG A 31 8.81 -4.98 -15.36
C ARG A 31 8.37 -4.46 -13.99
N TYR A 32 9.06 -4.84 -12.92
CA TYR A 32 8.77 -4.34 -11.58
C TYR A 32 8.83 -2.81 -11.53
N ALA A 33 9.90 -2.21 -12.05
CA ALA A 33 10.04 -0.75 -12.11
C ALA A 33 8.91 -0.08 -12.91
N LEU A 34 8.51 -0.66 -14.05
CA LEU A 34 7.39 -0.16 -14.84
C LEU A 34 6.07 -0.21 -14.06
N MET A 35 5.75 -1.34 -13.42
CA MET A 35 4.52 -1.48 -12.62
C MET A 35 4.52 -0.54 -11.42
N GLN A 36 5.68 -0.33 -10.77
CA GLN A 36 5.81 0.66 -9.71
C GLN A 36 5.53 2.08 -10.22
N GLY A 37 6.01 2.43 -11.42
CA GLY A 37 5.69 3.70 -12.07
C GLY A 37 4.19 3.88 -12.32
N LEU A 38 3.53 2.84 -12.83
CA LEU A 38 2.07 2.82 -13.03
C LEU A 38 1.30 2.98 -11.71
N GLN A 39 1.74 2.31 -10.64
CA GLN A 39 1.14 2.48 -9.32
C GLN A 39 1.29 3.90 -8.80
N VAL A 40 2.46 4.52 -8.94
CA VAL A 40 2.69 5.92 -8.52
C VAL A 40 1.75 6.86 -9.27
N ALA A 41 1.63 6.70 -10.59
CA ALA A 41 0.71 7.49 -11.41
C ALA A 41 -0.75 7.30 -10.98
N GLN A 42 -1.18 6.05 -10.76
CA GLN A 42 -2.53 5.74 -10.32
C GLN A 42 -2.84 6.33 -8.94
N ILE A 43 -1.89 6.24 -7.99
CA ILE A 43 -2.05 6.80 -6.64
C ILE A 43 -2.13 8.33 -6.70
N ALA A 44 -1.35 8.97 -7.56
CA ALA A 44 -1.40 10.42 -7.75
C ALA A 44 -2.78 10.88 -8.26
N ALA A 45 -3.33 10.19 -9.27
CA ALA A 45 -4.68 10.45 -9.77
C ALA A 45 -5.75 10.19 -8.69
N CYS A 46 -5.65 9.05 -8.00
CA CYS A 46 -6.56 8.67 -6.92
C CYS A 46 -6.59 9.72 -5.80
N ASN A 47 -5.43 10.28 -5.44
CA ASN A 47 -5.35 11.30 -4.40
C ASN A 47 -6.07 12.60 -4.75
N ARG A 48 -6.29 12.87 -6.04
CA ARG A 48 -7.03 14.06 -6.52
C ARG A 48 -8.52 13.79 -6.73
N LEU A 49 -8.88 12.56 -7.07
CA LEU A 49 -10.23 12.23 -7.57
C LEU A 49 -11.13 11.57 -6.53
N HIS A 50 -10.57 10.99 -5.47
CA HIS A 50 -11.31 10.19 -4.51
C HIS A 50 -11.30 10.79 -3.10
N GLU A 51 -12.36 10.50 -2.37
CA GLU A 51 -12.52 10.91 -0.97
C GLU A 51 -11.49 10.22 -0.06
N ILE A 52 -11.18 10.87 1.05
CA ILE A 52 -10.09 10.43 1.94
C ILE A 52 -10.39 9.06 2.58
N GLU A 53 -11.65 8.74 2.88
CA GLU A 53 -12.06 7.44 3.44
C GLU A 53 -11.78 6.30 2.47
N GLN A 54 -12.11 6.50 1.18
CA GLN A 54 -11.87 5.53 0.12
C GLN A 54 -10.37 5.31 -0.10
N ARG A 55 -9.59 6.40 -0.06
CA ARG A 55 -8.13 6.37 -0.18
C ARG A 55 -7.48 5.68 1.01
N LEU A 56 -7.95 5.95 2.23
CA LEU A 56 -7.49 5.30 3.45
C LEU A 56 -7.80 3.80 3.43
N ALA A 57 -9.03 3.41 3.08
CA ALA A 57 -9.41 2.01 2.95
C ALA A 57 -8.52 1.26 1.95
N ARG A 58 -8.32 1.82 0.75
CA ARG A 58 -7.38 1.29 -0.26
C ARG A 58 -5.98 1.14 0.31
N TRP A 59 -5.47 2.17 0.99
CA TRP A 59 -4.10 2.17 1.50
C TRP A 59 -3.91 1.12 2.61
N LEU A 60 -4.87 0.97 3.52
CA LEU A 60 -4.86 -0.07 4.55
C LEU A 60 -4.88 -1.48 3.93
N LEU A 61 -5.70 -1.72 2.89
CA LEU A 61 -5.70 -2.98 2.16
C LEU A 61 -4.33 -3.26 1.52
N MET A 62 -3.75 -2.29 0.82
CA MET A 62 -2.40 -2.42 0.25
C MET A 62 -1.30 -2.66 1.29
N CYS A 63 -1.46 -2.14 2.51
CA CYS A 63 -0.57 -2.44 3.62
C CYS A 63 -0.76 -3.87 4.12
N GLN A 64 -2.02 -4.31 4.29
CA GLN A 64 -2.34 -5.68 4.66
C GLN A 64 -1.81 -6.69 3.63
N ASP A 65 -1.94 -6.41 2.34
CA ASP A 65 -1.45 -7.29 1.26
C ASP A 65 0.07 -7.52 1.34
N ARG A 66 0.83 -6.53 1.82
CA ARG A 66 2.29 -6.60 1.94
C ARG A 66 2.78 -7.25 3.23
N VAL A 67 1.99 -7.15 4.30
CA VAL A 67 2.37 -7.55 5.65
C VAL A 67 1.74 -8.89 6.03
N ASP A 68 0.67 -9.28 5.33
CA ASP A 68 -0.16 -10.44 5.63
C ASP A 68 -0.63 -10.47 7.10
N SER A 69 -1.08 -9.30 7.59
CA SER A 69 -1.55 -9.12 8.97
C SER A 69 -2.79 -8.24 9.01
N GLN A 70 -3.72 -8.58 9.89
CA GLN A 70 -4.87 -7.73 10.22
C GLN A 70 -4.48 -6.57 11.13
N LEU A 71 -3.42 -6.70 11.93
CA LEU A 71 -2.91 -5.64 12.80
C LEU A 71 -1.78 -4.90 12.09
N LEU A 72 -2.00 -3.63 11.81
CA LEU A 72 -1.05 -2.76 11.13
C LEU A 72 -0.48 -1.74 12.13
N PRO A 73 0.83 -1.78 12.44
CA PRO A 73 1.47 -0.85 13.38
C PRO A 73 1.71 0.52 12.72
N LEU A 74 0.62 1.21 12.36
CA LEU A 74 0.62 2.44 11.58
C LEU A 74 -0.08 3.54 12.38
N THR A 75 0.62 4.64 12.61
CA THR A 75 0.08 5.81 13.31
C THR A 75 -0.73 6.69 12.36
N HIS A 76 -1.68 7.48 12.88
CA HIS A 76 -2.42 8.45 12.07
C HIS A 76 -1.51 9.49 11.41
N ASP A 77 -0.41 9.88 12.07
CA ASP A 77 0.56 10.82 11.51
C ASP A 77 1.29 10.21 10.30
N PHE A 78 1.70 8.95 10.41
CA PHE A 78 2.33 8.25 9.31
C PHE A 78 1.34 8.03 8.15
N MET A 79 0.10 7.66 8.44
CA MET A 79 -0.96 7.56 7.42
C MET A 79 -1.20 8.91 6.74
N ALA A 80 -1.18 10.02 7.48
CA ALA A 80 -1.37 11.36 6.93
C ALA A 80 -0.24 11.74 5.96
N GLN A 81 1.01 11.42 6.31
CA GLN A 81 2.15 11.59 5.41
C GLN A 81 1.96 10.78 4.12
N MET A 82 1.57 9.51 4.24
CA MET A 82 1.41 8.62 3.09
C MET A 82 0.22 8.97 2.20
N LEU A 83 -0.82 9.59 2.78
CA LEU A 83 -2.01 10.05 2.07
C LEU A 83 -1.89 11.53 1.65
N GLY A 84 -0.77 12.21 1.92
CA GLY A 84 -0.58 13.62 1.55
C GLY A 84 -1.64 14.55 2.14
N THR A 85 -2.02 14.31 3.40
CA THR A 85 -3.07 15.08 4.11
C THR A 85 -2.63 15.37 5.54
N GLY A 86 -3.52 16.00 6.33
CA GLY A 86 -3.30 16.25 7.76
C GLY A 86 -3.77 15.10 8.64
N ARG A 87 -3.13 14.94 9.81
CA ARG A 87 -3.55 14.00 10.87
C ARG A 87 -5.03 14.15 11.26
N PRO A 88 -5.63 15.36 11.37
CA PRO A 88 -7.06 15.49 11.66
C PRO A 88 -7.94 14.85 10.60
N THR A 89 -7.59 15.01 9.32
CA THR A 89 -8.32 14.40 8.19
C THR A 89 -8.29 12.88 8.26
N VAL A 90 -7.11 12.30 8.52
CA VAL A 90 -6.98 10.85 8.73
C VAL A 90 -7.79 10.39 9.94
N THR A 91 -7.79 11.16 11.02
CA THR A 91 -8.54 10.82 12.24
C THR A 91 -10.05 10.79 11.98
N LEU A 92 -10.56 11.75 11.21
CA LEU A 92 -11.96 11.76 10.80
C LEU A 92 -12.28 10.55 9.91
N ALA A 93 -11.46 10.31 8.88
CA ALA A 93 -11.65 9.20 7.94
C ALA A 93 -11.60 7.83 8.64
N ALA A 94 -10.61 7.62 9.51
CA ALA A 94 -10.48 6.41 10.32
C ALA A 94 -11.67 6.25 11.28
N GLY A 95 -12.19 7.35 11.81
CA GLY A 95 -13.41 7.35 12.63
C GLY A 95 -14.66 6.92 11.85
N ILE A 96 -14.78 7.32 10.58
CA ILE A 96 -15.88 6.88 9.70
C ILE A 96 -15.78 5.37 9.44
N LEU A 97 -14.61 4.88 9.03
CA LEU A 97 -14.39 3.45 8.79
C LEU A 97 -14.59 2.61 10.07
N GLN A 98 -14.20 3.14 11.23
CA GLN A 98 -14.42 2.47 12.52
C GLN A 98 -15.90 2.40 12.90
N ARG A 99 -16.66 3.49 12.74
CA ARG A 99 -18.13 3.47 12.99
C ARG A 99 -18.87 2.51 12.07
N ALA A 100 -18.36 2.31 10.86
CA ALA A 100 -18.86 1.31 9.92
C ALA A 100 -18.42 -0.14 10.25
N GLY A 101 -17.64 -0.35 11.33
CA GLY A 101 -17.18 -1.67 11.75
C GLY A 101 -16.10 -2.29 10.84
N LEU A 102 -15.43 -1.47 10.02
CA LEU A 102 -14.44 -1.95 9.05
C LEU A 102 -13.05 -2.10 9.67
N ILE A 103 -12.72 -1.18 10.58
CA ILE A 103 -11.45 -1.12 11.28
C ILE A 103 -11.66 -0.82 12.78
N GLU A 104 -10.64 -1.08 13.56
CA GLU A 104 -10.51 -0.67 14.96
C GLU A 104 -9.22 0.14 15.11
N ASN A 105 -9.32 1.38 15.59
CA ASN A 105 -8.16 2.19 15.93
C ASN A 105 -7.64 1.81 17.31
N LEU A 106 -6.37 1.46 17.36
CA LEU A 106 -5.62 1.15 18.56
C LEU A 106 -4.53 2.21 18.75
N ARG A 107 -3.93 2.27 19.94
CA ARG A 107 -2.81 3.20 20.14
C ARG A 107 -1.65 2.81 19.23
N GLY A 108 -1.35 3.69 18.26
CA GLY A 108 -0.25 3.51 17.31
C GLY A 108 -0.43 2.39 16.29
N SER A 109 -1.65 1.84 16.16
CA SER A 109 -1.95 0.77 15.22
C SER A 109 -3.41 0.81 14.77
N VAL A 110 -3.70 0.13 13.66
CA VAL A 110 -5.05 -0.06 13.13
C VAL A 110 -5.26 -1.54 12.89
N LYS A 111 -6.37 -2.09 13.37
CA LYS A 111 -6.77 -3.47 13.11
C LYS A 111 -7.88 -3.50 12.06
N ILE A 112 -7.71 -4.27 11.00
CA ILE A 112 -8.74 -4.53 9.99
C ILE A 112 -9.68 -5.60 10.54
N LEU A 113 -10.96 -5.25 10.72
CA LEU A 113 -11.97 -6.15 11.28
C LEU A 113 -12.69 -6.94 10.18
N ASN A 114 -12.98 -6.29 9.06
CA ASN A 114 -13.66 -6.91 7.92
C ASN A 114 -13.04 -6.46 6.61
N ARG A 115 -12.12 -7.29 6.09
CA ARG A 115 -11.42 -7.02 4.83
C ARG A 115 -12.38 -6.84 3.66
N LYS A 116 -13.35 -7.74 3.49
CA LYS A 116 -14.29 -7.71 2.35
C LYS A 116 -15.11 -6.42 2.34
N SER A 117 -15.60 -6.00 3.50
CA SER A 117 -16.34 -4.73 3.59
C SER A 117 -15.41 -3.52 3.42
N LEU A 118 -14.15 -3.61 3.85
CA LEU A 118 -13.15 -2.57 3.61
C LEU A 118 -12.80 -2.45 2.11
N GLU A 119 -12.74 -3.56 1.37
CA GLU A 119 -12.63 -3.57 -0.10
C GLU A 119 -13.81 -2.84 -0.76
N GLY A 120 -15.03 -3.03 -0.25
CA GLY A 120 -16.21 -2.29 -0.71
C GLY A 120 -16.19 -0.79 -0.38
N ALA A 121 -15.44 -0.38 0.64
CA ALA A 121 -15.25 1.02 0.99
C ALA A 121 -14.08 1.68 0.26
N ALA A 122 -13.14 0.88 -0.28
CA ALA A 122 -12.03 1.38 -1.07
C ALA A 122 -12.51 1.86 -2.45
N CYS A 123 -11.78 2.81 -3.03
CA CYS A 123 -12.03 3.19 -4.42
C CYS A 123 -11.58 2.09 -5.39
N GLU A 124 -12.08 2.16 -6.61
CA GLU A 124 -11.79 1.25 -7.73
C GLU A 124 -10.29 1.15 -8.05
N CYS A 125 -9.50 2.17 -7.66
CA CYS A 125 -8.04 2.15 -7.79
C CYS A 125 -7.39 0.99 -7.05
N TYR A 126 -8.03 0.42 -6.02
CA TYR A 126 -7.53 -0.80 -5.37
C TYR A 126 -7.44 -1.97 -6.35
N GLY A 127 -8.51 -2.21 -7.12
CA GLY A 127 -8.55 -3.27 -8.13
C GLY A 127 -7.55 -3.05 -9.26
N VAL A 128 -7.38 -1.79 -9.70
CA VAL A 128 -6.37 -1.43 -10.72
C VAL A 128 -4.96 -1.76 -10.24
N ILE A 129 -4.63 -1.40 -8.98
CA ILE A 129 -3.32 -1.70 -8.39
C ILE A 129 -3.10 -3.21 -8.21
N GLN A 130 -4.14 -3.96 -7.84
CA GLN A 130 -4.07 -5.42 -7.76
C GLN A 130 -3.78 -6.05 -9.12
N HIS A 131 -4.40 -5.55 -10.19
CA HIS A 131 -4.10 -5.99 -11.55
C HIS A 131 -2.63 -5.74 -11.92
N PHE A 132 -2.08 -4.59 -11.52
CA PHE A 132 -0.66 -4.28 -11.72
C PHE A 132 0.27 -5.28 -11.02
N ASN A 133 -0.05 -5.64 -9.76
CA ASN A 133 0.73 -6.63 -9.00
C ASN A 133 0.66 -8.03 -9.62
N GLY A 134 -0.52 -8.45 -10.08
CA GLY A 134 -0.73 -9.74 -10.72
C GLY A 134 0.15 -9.96 -11.96
N GLY A 135 0.45 -8.89 -12.71
CA GLY A 135 1.37 -8.94 -13.86
C GLY A 135 2.83 -9.28 -13.53
N LEU A 136 3.21 -9.21 -12.25
CA LEU A 136 4.55 -9.56 -11.76
C LEU A 136 4.64 -10.93 -11.09
N GLY A 137 3.51 -11.64 -10.95
CA GLY A 137 3.43 -12.86 -10.14
C GLY A 137 3.60 -12.59 -8.64
N LEU A 138 3.46 -11.34 -8.19
CA LEU A 138 3.45 -10.95 -6.79
C LEU A 138 2.00 -11.03 -6.30
N LYS A 139 1.73 -11.94 -5.36
CA LYS A 139 0.49 -11.98 -4.56
C LYS A 139 0.77 -11.35 -3.21
#